data_AF-A0A835FQQ7-F1
#
_entry.id   AF-A0A835FQQ7-F1
#
_cell.length_a   1.000
_cell.length_b   1.000
_cell.length_c   1.000
_cell.angle_alpha   90.00
_cell.angle_beta   90.00
_cell.angle_gamma   90.00
#
_symmetry.space_group_name_H-M   'P 1'
#
loop_
_entity.id
_entity.type
_entity.pdbx_description
1 polymer ?
#
loop_
_entity_poly.entity_id
_entity_poly.type
_entity_poly.pdbx_seq_one_letter_code
_entity_poly.pdbx_strand_id
1 'polypeptide(L)'
;MAIISDFQDDEAAPRQQAAAAGGAEVEEALAALLERCGGALPFLQAAIGVAHRRSGLFRDPSAVSKVTAMASAARAQVEAEERAAREAKRMAEEAERKKAAEAEKAAKAAAAAAAPPAAEQKPESSSGKDSMEVDKKEEGNVRQPNAGNGLDLEKYSWTQQLPEVNISVPVPEGTKSRFVVCDIKKNHLKVGLKGQPPIIDGELYKPVKVDDSFWSIEDGKSLNILLTKHNQMEWWKSVIKGDPEVDTQKMGLPTSDEMQKQEILKKFMAEHPEMDFSGAKIA
;
A
#
# COMPACT_ATOMS: atom_id res chain seq x y z
N MET A 1 6.75 -66.23 -39.10
CA MET A 1 6.83 -64.92 -39.77
C MET A 1 6.68 -63.83 -38.72
N ALA A 2 7.81 -63.35 -38.22
CA ALA A 2 7.88 -62.17 -37.35
C ALA A 2 7.97 -60.95 -38.27
N ILE A 3 7.08 -59.98 -38.08
CA ILE A 3 7.02 -58.76 -38.87
C ILE A 3 7.86 -57.73 -38.12
N ILE A 4 9.08 -57.51 -38.60
CA ILE A 4 9.95 -56.40 -38.22
C ILE A 4 9.43 -55.22 -39.05
N SER A 5 8.85 -54.22 -38.40
CA SER A 5 8.55 -52.94 -39.05
C SER A 5 9.51 -51.88 -38.51
N ASP A 6 10.18 -51.28 -39.48
CA ASP A 6 11.14 -50.18 -39.42
C ASP A 6 10.89 -49.14 -38.33
N PHE A 7 11.99 -48.90 -37.64
CA PHE A 7 12.25 -47.79 -36.74
C PHE A 7 12.66 -46.59 -37.59
N GLN A 8 11.76 -45.65 -37.83
CA GLN A 8 12.12 -44.32 -38.33
C GLN A 8 12.15 -43.36 -37.15
N ASP A 9 13.37 -43.14 -36.65
CA ASP A 9 13.75 -41.98 -35.84
C ASP A 9 13.54 -40.71 -36.69
N ASP A 10 12.46 -39.98 -36.43
CA ASP A 10 12.31 -38.60 -36.89
C ASP A 10 12.88 -37.70 -35.77
N GLU A 11 14.15 -37.36 -35.95
CA GLU A 11 14.97 -36.49 -35.11
C GLU A 11 14.36 -35.07 -35.06
N ALA A 12 13.49 -34.82 -34.08
CA ALA A 12 13.00 -33.49 -33.76
C ALA A 12 14.09 -32.66 -33.04
N ALA A 13 14.95 -32.01 -33.82
CA ALA A 13 15.87 -30.95 -33.37
C ALA A 13 15.12 -29.67 -32.88
N PRO A 14 15.77 -28.78 -32.12
CA PRO A 14 15.18 -28.08 -30.97
C PRO A 14 14.44 -26.78 -31.35
N ARG A 15 13.11 -26.81 -31.42
CA ARG A 15 12.29 -25.60 -31.63
C ARG A 15 12.17 -24.67 -30.42
N GLN A 16 12.65 -25.08 -29.25
CA GLN A 16 12.45 -24.34 -28.01
C GLN A 16 13.57 -23.34 -27.68
N GLN A 17 14.74 -23.45 -28.35
CA GLN A 17 15.87 -22.53 -28.15
C GLN A 17 15.86 -21.32 -29.12
N ALA A 18 15.21 -21.43 -30.27
CA ALA A 18 15.15 -20.36 -31.27
C ALA A 18 14.20 -19.20 -30.91
N ALA A 19 13.16 -19.45 -30.11
CA ALA A 19 12.19 -18.43 -29.73
C ALA A 19 12.75 -17.41 -28.72
N ALA A 20 13.67 -17.83 -27.85
CA ALA A 20 14.32 -16.95 -26.87
C ALA A 20 15.43 -16.11 -27.52
N ALA A 21 16.22 -16.69 -28.43
CA ALA A 21 17.27 -15.98 -29.17
C ALA A 21 16.69 -14.89 -30.09
N GLY A 22 15.59 -15.19 -30.80
CA GLY A 22 14.89 -14.20 -31.64
C GLY A 22 14.24 -13.07 -30.84
N GLY A 23 13.87 -13.28 -29.58
CA GLY A 23 13.31 -12.25 -28.71
C GLY A 23 14.34 -11.17 -28.36
N ALA A 24 15.54 -11.58 -27.96
CA ALA A 24 16.63 -10.67 -27.60
C ALA A 24 17.15 -9.86 -28.80
N GLU A 25 17.30 -10.50 -29.96
CA GLU A 25 17.70 -9.80 -31.20
C GLU A 25 16.66 -8.77 -31.65
N VAL A 26 15.37 -9.10 -31.48
CA VAL A 26 14.27 -8.18 -31.80
C VAL A 26 14.21 -7.03 -30.80
N GLU A 27 14.43 -7.29 -29.51
CA GLU A 27 14.48 -6.26 -28.47
C GLU A 27 15.62 -5.27 -28.73
N GLU A 28 16.82 -5.76 -29.03
CA GLU A 28 17.98 -4.93 -29.37
C GLU A 28 17.72 -4.08 -30.63
N ALA A 29 17.11 -4.67 -31.66
CA ALA A 29 16.73 -3.95 -32.87
C ALA A 29 15.67 -2.86 -32.60
N LEU A 30 14.71 -3.12 -31.71
CA LEU A 30 13.69 -2.15 -31.30
C LEU A 30 14.29 -1.04 -30.44
N ALA A 31 15.27 -1.35 -29.57
CA ALA A 31 16.01 -0.37 -28.79
C ALA A 31 16.80 0.59 -29.70
N ALA A 32 17.55 0.04 -30.66
CA ALA A 32 18.27 0.84 -31.66
C ALA A 32 17.33 1.73 -32.50
N LEU A 33 16.14 1.23 -32.83
CA LEU A 33 15.11 2.01 -33.51
C LEU A 33 14.52 3.13 -32.63
N LEU A 34 14.33 2.87 -31.34
CA LEU A 34 13.81 3.84 -30.38
C LEU A 34 14.77 5.03 -30.23
N GLU A 35 16.07 4.76 -30.15
CA GLU A 35 17.10 5.81 -30.15
C GLU A 35 17.10 6.59 -31.46
N ARG A 36 17.06 5.89 -32.60
CA ARG A 36 17.06 6.51 -33.94
C ARG A 36 15.82 7.35 -34.22
N CYS A 37 14.67 6.99 -33.64
CA CYS A 37 13.43 7.75 -33.75
C CYS A 37 13.40 8.99 -32.85
N GLY A 38 14.41 9.23 -32.01
CA GLY A 38 14.47 10.39 -31.12
C GLY A 38 13.55 10.26 -29.90
N GLY A 39 13.26 9.01 -29.48
CA GLY A 39 12.51 8.72 -28.26
C GLY A 39 11.24 7.89 -28.47
N ALA A 40 10.57 7.58 -27.36
CA ALA A 40 9.48 6.61 -27.31
C ALA A 40 8.23 7.04 -28.09
N LEU A 41 7.82 8.31 -28.04
CA LEU A 41 6.60 8.78 -28.71
C LEU A 41 6.72 8.75 -30.25
N PRO A 42 7.78 9.31 -30.87
CA PRO A 42 7.98 9.18 -32.31
C PRO A 42 8.14 7.72 -32.76
N PHE A 43 8.81 6.88 -31.96
CA PHE A 43 8.94 5.45 -32.20
C PHE A 43 7.58 4.75 -32.24
N LEU A 44 6.73 4.94 -31.22
CA LEU A 44 5.40 4.35 -31.17
C LEU A 44 4.50 4.86 -32.29
N GLN A 45 4.58 6.15 -32.64
CA GLN A 45 3.85 6.71 -33.78
C GLN A 45 4.28 6.05 -35.10
N ALA A 46 5.58 5.83 -35.31
CA ALA A 46 6.09 5.12 -36.47
C ALA A 46 5.64 3.65 -36.49
N ALA A 47 5.70 2.97 -35.35
CA ALA A 47 5.26 1.59 -35.20
C ALA A 47 3.76 1.41 -35.49
N ILE A 48 2.90 2.29 -34.96
CA ILE A 48 1.47 2.34 -35.27
C ILE A 48 1.25 2.61 -36.76
N GLY A 49 2.01 3.53 -37.36
CA GLY A 49 1.93 3.81 -38.79
C GLY A 49 2.30 2.61 -39.66
N VAL A 50 3.32 1.83 -39.27
CA VAL A 50 3.69 0.57 -39.94
C VAL A 50 2.60 -0.48 -39.74
N ALA A 51 2.09 -0.66 -38.53
CA ALA A 51 1.00 -1.58 -38.24
C ALA A 51 -0.26 -1.22 -39.04
N HIS A 52 -0.60 0.05 -39.19
CA HIS A 52 -1.72 0.50 -40.00
C HIS A 52 -1.55 0.17 -41.50
N ARG A 53 -0.35 0.37 -42.05
CA ARG A 53 -0.09 0.14 -43.49
C ARG A 53 0.15 -1.33 -43.84
N ARG A 54 0.76 -2.09 -42.93
CA ARG A 54 1.26 -3.46 -43.19
C ARG A 54 0.44 -4.54 -42.49
N SER A 55 -0.50 -4.17 -41.63
CA SER A 55 -1.41 -5.10 -40.98
C SER A 55 -2.86 -4.64 -41.09
N GLY A 56 -3.80 -5.56 -40.86
CA GLY A 56 -5.22 -5.25 -40.74
C GLY A 56 -5.64 -4.78 -39.34
N LEU A 57 -4.69 -4.55 -38.42
CA LEU A 57 -4.99 -4.33 -36.99
C LEU A 57 -6.07 -3.27 -36.78
N PHE A 58 -5.94 -2.11 -37.42
CA PHE A 58 -6.88 -1.00 -37.24
C PHE A 58 -8.15 -1.08 -38.11
N ARG A 59 -8.39 -2.20 -38.81
CA ARG A 59 -9.71 -2.49 -39.41
C ARG A 59 -10.69 -3.07 -38.39
N ASP A 60 -10.18 -3.63 -37.30
CA ASP A 60 -10.96 -4.10 -36.16
C ASP A 60 -11.30 -2.91 -35.25
N PRO A 61 -12.60 -2.58 -35.01
CA PRO A 61 -13.01 -1.51 -34.11
C PRO A 61 -12.48 -1.66 -32.67
N SER A 62 -12.18 -2.89 -32.24
CA SER A 62 -11.62 -3.16 -30.91
C SER A 62 -10.12 -2.90 -30.79
N ALA A 63 -9.43 -2.61 -31.90
CA ALA A 63 -7.97 -2.41 -31.91
C ALA A 63 -7.51 -1.31 -30.97
N VAL A 64 -8.28 -0.21 -30.90
CA VAL A 64 -7.99 0.90 -29.97
C VAL A 64 -8.06 0.42 -28.52
N SER A 65 -9.11 -0.33 -28.16
CA SER A 65 -9.27 -0.88 -26.81
C SER A 65 -8.12 -1.84 -26.45
N LYS A 66 -7.72 -2.72 -27.39
CA LYS A 66 -6.60 -3.64 -27.21
C LYS A 66 -5.28 -2.90 -26.99
N VAL A 67 -4.99 -1.86 -27.78
CA VAL A 67 -3.78 -1.04 -27.62
C VAL A 67 -3.78 -0.30 -26.28
N THR A 68 -4.93 0.27 -25.89
CA THR A 68 -5.08 0.91 -24.58
C THR A 68 -4.88 -0.07 -23.43
N ALA A 69 -5.40 -1.29 -23.54
CA ALA A 69 -5.20 -2.35 -22.54
C ALA A 69 -3.73 -2.78 -22.43
N MET A 70 -2.99 -2.84 -23.54
CA MET A 70 -1.55 -3.11 -23.51
C MET A 70 -0.77 -1.97 -22.81
N ALA A 71 -1.13 -0.71 -23.08
CA ALA A 71 -0.51 0.44 -22.42
C ALA A 71 -0.84 0.49 -20.92
N SER A 72 -2.07 0.17 -20.51
CA SER A 72 -2.44 0.12 -19.10
C SER A 72 -1.77 -1.03 -18.35
N ALA A 73 -1.59 -2.19 -19.01
CA ALA A 73 -0.83 -3.30 -18.46
C ALA A 73 0.65 -2.95 -18.24
N ALA A 74 1.28 -2.27 -19.22
CA ALA A 74 2.66 -1.79 -19.08
C ALA A 74 2.80 -0.80 -17.90
N ARG A 75 1.84 0.12 -17.74
CA ARG A 75 1.80 1.02 -16.58
C ARG A 75 1.66 0.26 -15.25
N ALA A 76 0.78 -0.74 -15.19
CA ALA A 76 0.58 -1.55 -14.00
C ALA A 76 1.85 -2.36 -13.63
N GLN A 77 2.64 -2.78 -14.62
CA GLN A 77 3.93 -3.44 -14.39
C GLN A 77 4.95 -2.49 -13.76
N VAL A 78 5.08 -1.26 -14.27
CA VAL A 78 5.96 -0.23 -13.67
C VAL A 78 5.55 0.06 -12.23
N GLU A 79 4.25 0.26 -11.98
CA GLU A 79 3.72 0.49 -10.64
C GLU A 79 3.92 -0.72 -9.70
N ALA A 80 3.93 -1.95 -10.24
CA ALA A 80 4.21 -3.16 -9.46
C ALA A 80 5.70 -3.30 -9.14
N GLU A 81 6.59 -3.02 -10.09
CA GLU A 81 8.04 -3.05 -9.90
C GLU A 81 8.48 -1.98 -8.89
N GLU A 82 7.96 -0.76 -8.99
CA GLU A 82 8.22 0.29 -8.01
C GLU A 82 7.77 -0.09 -6.60
N ARG A 83 6.59 -0.73 -6.47
CA ARG A 83 6.11 -1.25 -5.19
C ARG A 83 7.03 -2.35 -4.66
N ALA A 84 7.42 -3.31 -5.50
CA ALA A 84 8.33 -4.38 -5.13
C ALA A 84 9.71 -3.84 -4.70
N ALA A 85 10.24 -2.83 -5.39
CA ALA A 85 11.49 -2.17 -5.02
C ALA A 85 11.40 -1.45 -3.67
N ARG A 86 10.28 -0.76 -3.39
CA ARG A 86 10.04 -0.11 -2.09
C ARG A 86 9.91 -1.13 -0.96
N GLU A 87 9.24 -2.25 -1.22
CA GLU A 87 9.11 -3.34 -0.24
C GLU A 87 10.44 -4.02 0.03
N ALA A 88 11.23 -4.32 -1.02
CA ALA A 88 12.57 -4.89 -0.88
C ALA A 88 13.50 -3.98 -0.07
N LYS A 89 13.47 -2.66 -0.34
CA LYS A 89 14.23 -1.67 0.44
C LYS A 89 13.80 -1.66 1.91
N ARG A 90 12.50 -1.69 2.19
CA ARG A 90 11.97 -1.76 3.56
C ARG A 90 12.41 -3.02 4.28
N MET A 91 12.39 -4.18 3.61
CA MET A 91 12.83 -5.45 4.20
C MET A 91 14.33 -5.45 4.49
N ALA A 92 15.14 -4.85 3.62
CA ALA A 92 16.58 -4.70 3.85
C ALA A 92 16.88 -3.82 5.08
N GLU A 93 16.21 -2.66 5.19
CA GLU A 93 16.35 -1.75 6.34
C GLU A 93 15.87 -2.40 7.66
N GLU A 94 14.76 -3.15 7.63
CA GLU A 94 14.28 -3.86 8.81
C GLU A 94 15.22 -4.99 9.23
N ALA A 95 15.78 -5.74 8.28
CA ALA A 95 16.76 -6.78 8.55
C ALA A 95 18.05 -6.20 9.16
N GLU A 96 18.50 -5.04 8.69
CA GLU A 96 19.64 -4.34 9.27
C GLU A 96 19.35 -3.87 10.70
N ARG A 97 18.17 -3.29 10.94
CA ARG A 97 17.75 -2.85 12.28
C ARG A 97 17.62 -4.01 13.26
N LYS A 98 17.13 -5.17 12.83
CA LYS A 98 17.08 -6.39 13.66
C LYS A 98 18.49 -6.88 14.01
N LYS A 99 19.41 -6.91 13.04
CA LYS A 99 20.83 -7.25 13.30
C LYS A 99 21.49 -6.29 14.29
N ALA A 100 21.24 -4.98 14.17
CA ALA A 100 21.77 -3.98 15.09
C ALA A 100 21.20 -4.15 16.52
N ALA A 101 19.90 -4.40 16.66
CA ALA A 101 19.26 -4.64 17.95
C ALA A 101 19.72 -5.95 18.62
N GLU A 102 19.99 -6.99 17.83
CA GLU A 102 20.53 -8.26 18.33
C GLU A 102 21.99 -8.13 18.78
N ALA A 103 22.80 -7.36 18.05
CA ALA A 103 24.16 -7.00 18.46
C ALA A 103 24.16 -6.15 19.76
N GLU A 104 23.23 -5.21 19.92
CA GLU A 104 23.08 -4.43 21.15
C GLU A 104 22.63 -5.31 22.34
N LYS A 105 21.69 -6.24 22.11
CA LYS A 105 21.27 -7.22 23.13
C LYS A 105 22.40 -8.16 23.54
N ALA A 106 23.22 -8.62 22.58
CA ALA A 106 24.40 -9.43 22.88
C ALA A 106 25.44 -8.65 23.71
N ALA A 107 25.64 -7.37 23.42
CA ALA A 107 26.52 -6.50 24.21
C ALA A 107 25.99 -6.24 25.62
N LYS A 108 24.68 -6.04 25.81
CA LYS A 108 24.06 -5.88 27.13
C LYS A 108 24.02 -7.18 27.95
N ALA A 109 23.87 -8.34 27.31
CA ALA A 109 23.89 -9.64 28.00
C ALA A 109 25.28 -9.96 28.60
N ALA A 110 26.36 -9.51 27.95
CA ALA A 110 27.71 -9.64 28.51
C ALA A 110 27.96 -8.75 29.74
N ALA A 111 27.22 -7.64 29.89
CA ALA A 111 27.37 -6.71 31.01
C ALA A 111 26.55 -7.11 32.26
N ALA A 112 25.56 -8.00 32.14
CA ALA A 112 24.65 -8.38 33.23
C ALA A 112 25.15 -9.54 34.12
N ALA A 113 26.37 -10.05 33.91
CA ALA A 113 26.93 -11.18 34.66
C ALA A 113 27.60 -10.80 36.01
N ALA A 114 27.42 -9.58 36.51
CA ALA A 114 27.96 -9.13 37.80
C ALA A 114 26.84 -8.69 38.79
N ALA A 115 26.54 -9.60 39.73
CA ALA A 115 25.81 -9.47 41.01
C ALA A 115 24.29 -9.82 41.09
N PRO A 116 23.91 -10.75 42.01
CA PRO A 116 22.53 -11.02 42.49
C PRO A 116 22.39 -10.78 44.04
N PRO A 117 21.31 -11.21 44.75
CA PRO A 117 19.93 -10.69 44.79
C PRO A 117 19.36 -10.51 46.25
N ALA A 118 18.15 -9.91 46.42
CA ALA A 118 17.15 -10.14 47.50
C ALA A 118 16.13 -8.97 47.52
N ALA A 119 14.88 -9.04 47.98
CA ALA A 119 13.85 -10.07 48.15
C ALA A 119 12.53 -9.29 48.49
N GLU A 120 11.38 -9.93 48.27
CA GLU A 120 10.02 -9.42 48.19
C GLU A 120 9.38 -8.88 49.48
N GLN A 121 8.30 -8.08 49.35
CA GLN A 121 6.99 -8.37 49.98
C GLN A 121 5.86 -7.41 49.48
N LYS A 122 4.74 -8.01 49.06
CA LYS A 122 3.33 -7.51 49.02
C LYS A 122 2.61 -8.15 50.26
N PRO A 123 1.31 -7.91 50.64
CA PRO A 123 0.17 -7.21 49.99
C PRO A 123 -0.61 -6.26 50.97
N GLU A 124 -1.67 -5.51 50.59
CA GLU A 124 -3.13 -5.82 50.68
C GLU A 124 -3.93 -4.56 50.23
N SER A 125 -5.02 -4.67 49.44
CA SER A 125 -6.46 -4.42 49.77
C SER A 125 -6.80 -3.01 50.33
N SER A 126 -7.88 -2.26 50.02
CA SER A 126 -9.24 -2.54 49.53
C SER A 126 -9.99 -1.22 49.18
N SER A 127 -10.91 -1.31 48.21
CA SER A 127 -12.23 -0.62 48.12
C SER A 127 -12.45 0.87 48.47
N GLY A 128 -13.04 1.59 47.50
CA GLY A 128 -13.88 2.78 47.71
C GLY A 128 -14.76 3.03 46.48
N LYS A 129 -16.09 2.98 46.67
CA LYS A 129 -17.18 2.95 45.67
C LYS A 129 -18.04 4.23 45.82
N ASP A 130 -18.89 4.51 44.83
CA ASP A 130 -20.00 5.51 44.76
C ASP A 130 -19.60 6.98 44.49
N SER A 131 -20.29 7.78 43.67
CA SER A 131 -21.54 7.65 42.86
C SER A 131 -21.60 8.81 41.83
N MET A 132 -22.13 8.63 40.61
CA MET A 132 -23.49 9.03 40.14
C MET A 132 -23.86 10.48 40.52
N GLU A 133 -24.13 11.46 39.64
CA GLU A 133 -25.04 11.55 38.48
C GLU A 133 -24.43 12.50 37.41
N VAL A 134 -24.47 12.20 36.10
CA VAL A 134 -25.58 12.40 35.14
C VAL A 134 -26.09 13.84 35.06
N ASP A 135 -25.57 14.58 34.09
CA ASP A 135 -26.42 15.48 33.31
C ASP A 135 -26.36 15.07 31.83
N LYS A 136 -27.51 15.16 31.19
CA LYS A 136 -27.97 14.29 30.10
C LYS A 136 -28.24 15.15 28.89
N LYS A 137 -27.95 14.57 27.71
CA LYS A 137 -28.24 15.03 26.33
C LYS A 137 -27.12 15.91 25.75
N GLU A 138 -26.56 15.59 24.60
CA GLU A 138 -27.28 15.18 23.38
C GLU A 138 -26.83 13.84 22.79
N GLU A 139 -27.81 12.96 22.58
CA GLU A 139 -27.77 12.01 21.48
C GLU A 139 -27.74 12.82 20.17
N GLY A 140 -26.75 12.59 19.33
CA GLY A 140 -26.69 13.32 18.08
C GLY A 140 -25.50 12.94 17.22
N ASN A 141 -25.62 11.80 16.54
CA ASN A 141 -24.83 11.37 15.39
C ASN A 141 -23.63 10.48 15.71
N VAL A 142 -23.89 9.18 15.81
CA VAL A 142 -22.94 8.12 15.41
C VAL A 142 -22.56 8.44 13.96
N ARG A 143 -21.48 9.21 13.76
CA ARG A 143 -21.03 9.56 12.42
C ARG A 143 -20.64 8.26 11.75
N GLN A 144 -21.47 7.81 10.81
CA GLN A 144 -21.19 6.63 10.03
C GLN A 144 -19.87 6.86 9.29
N PRO A 145 -18.96 5.88 9.30
CA PRO A 145 -17.75 5.97 8.52
C PRO A 145 -18.10 6.17 7.05
N ASN A 146 -17.36 7.03 6.37
CA ASN A 146 -17.54 7.24 4.94
C ASN A 146 -17.10 6.00 4.15
N ALA A 147 -17.40 5.95 2.85
CA ALA A 147 -17.07 4.81 1.98
C ALA A 147 -15.56 4.48 1.94
N GLY A 148 -14.72 5.40 2.41
CA GLY A 148 -13.28 5.22 2.56
C GLY A 148 -12.83 4.90 3.98
N ASN A 149 -13.68 4.33 4.84
CA ASN A 149 -13.33 3.90 6.20
C ASN A 149 -12.79 5.02 7.12
N GLY A 150 -13.11 6.28 6.83
CA GLY A 150 -12.73 7.44 7.65
C GLY A 150 -13.95 8.24 8.08
N LEU A 151 -13.79 9.54 8.30
CA LEU A 151 -14.88 10.45 8.68
C LEU A 151 -14.86 11.72 7.84
N ASP A 152 -16.06 12.24 7.64
CA ASP A 152 -16.26 13.58 7.14
C ASP A 152 -16.44 14.53 8.34
N LEU A 153 -15.47 15.43 8.54
CA LEU A 153 -15.57 16.51 9.52
C LEU A 153 -15.93 17.81 8.81
N GLU A 154 -16.40 18.80 9.57
CA GLU A 154 -16.75 20.12 9.03
C GLU A 154 -15.55 20.86 8.43
N LYS A 155 -14.34 20.58 8.91
CA LYS A 155 -13.10 21.25 8.48
C LYS A 155 -12.36 20.51 7.36
N TYR A 156 -12.48 19.19 7.33
CA TYR A 156 -11.81 18.30 6.39
C TYR A 156 -12.49 16.94 6.39
N SER A 157 -12.45 16.23 5.27
CA SER A 157 -12.78 14.80 5.22
C SER A 157 -11.50 13.98 5.19
N TRP A 158 -11.56 12.78 5.74
CA TRP A 158 -10.47 11.83 5.60
C TRP A 158 -11.00 10.44 5.34
N THR A 159 -10.20 9.67 4.62
CA THR A 159 -10.41 8.28 4.30
C THR A 159 -9.12 7.54 4.61
N GLN A 160 -9.19 6.23 4.77
CA GLN A 160 -8.03 5.41 5.02
C GLN A 160 -8.13 4.07 4.31
N GLN A 161 -6.96 3.56 4.01
CA GLN A 161 -6.69 2.19 3.62
C GLN A 161 -5.77 1.57 4.69
N LEU A 162 -5.48 0.27 4.56
CA LEU A 162 -4.50 -0.39 5.43
C LEU A 162 -3.14 0.33 5.45
N PRO A 163 -2.51 0.65 4.30
CA PRO A 163 -1.19 1.28 4.30
C PRO A 163 -1.20 2.81 4.42
N GLU A 164 -2.32 3.47 4.12
CA GLU A 164 -2.34 4.90 3.82
C GLU A 164 -3.58 5.60 4.40
N VAL A 165 -3.46 6.89 4.67
CA VAL A 165 -4.56 7.79 5.06
C VAL A 165 -4.61 8.92 4.05
N ASN A 166 -5.79 9.21 3.51
CA ASN A 166 -6.01 10.29 2.58
C ASN A 166 -6.90 11.35 3.23
N ILE A 167 -6.44 12.61 3.26
CA ILE A 167 -7.13 13.73 3.89
C ILE A 167 -7.48 14.73 2.79
N SER A 168 -8.76 15.03 2.64
CA SER A 168 -9.29 16.01 1.69
C SER A 168 -9.78 17.24 2.46
N VAL A 169 -9.10 18.36 2.28
CA VAL A 169 -9.42 19.65 2.89
C VAL A 169 -10.01 20.57 1.82
N PRO A 170 -11.28 20.99 1.92
CA PRO A 170 -11.82 21.99 1.00
C PRO A 170 -11.13 23.34 1.22
N VAL A 171 -10.67 23.96 0.13
CA VAL A 171 -10.01 25.28 0.15
C VAL A 171 -10.77 26.28 -0.73
N PRO A 172 -10.69 27.59 -0.45
CA PRO A 172 -11.36 28.60 -1.27
C PRO A 172 -10.90 28.57 -2.73
N GLU A 173 -11.81 28.82 -3.66
CA GLU A 173 -11.50 28.78 -5.11
C GLU A 173 -10.36 29.72 -5.48
N GLY A 174 -9.45 29.23 -6.33
CA GLY A 174 -8.27 29.99 -6.76
C GLY A 174 -7.08 29.87 -5.80
N THR A 175 -7.16 29.00 -4.79
CA THR A 175 -6.01 28.63 -3.97
C THR A 175 -4.95 27.98 -4.87
N LYS A 176 -3.74 28.55 -4.86
CA LYS A 176 -2.58 28.02 -5.59
C LYS A 176 -1.64 27.32 -4.61
N SER A 177 -0.86 26.36 -5.08
CA SER A 177 0.09 25.60 -4.25
C SER A 177 1.03 26.49 -3.43
N ARG A 178 1.43 27.66 -3.95
CA ARG A 178 2.28 28.64 -3.25
C ARG A 178 1.66 29.25 -1.97
N PHE A 179 0.34 29.17 -1.83
CA PHE A 179 -0.40 29.65 -0.68
C PHE A 179 -0.73 28.53 0.31
N VAL A 180 -0.45 27.27 -0.03
CA VAL A 180 -0.66 26.15 0.88
C VAL A 180 0.59 25.97 1.74
N VAL A 181 0.38 25.85 3.05
CA VAL A 181 1.41 25.51 4.03
C VAL A 181 1.05 24.13 4.58
N CYS A 182 1.79 23.11 4.16
CA CYS A 182 1.59 21.72 4.59
C CYS A 182 2.92 21.20 5.14
N ASP A 183 3.01 21.14 6.47
CA ASP A 183 4.17 20.57 7.18
C ASP A 183 3.78 19.18 7.71
N ILE A 184 4.29 18.16 7.04
CA ILE A 184 4.10 16.75 7.43
C ILE A 184 5.33 16.33 8.25
N LYS A 185 5.13 15.97 9.51
CA LYS A 185 6.15 15.39 10.38
C LYS A 185 5.73 13.99 10.79
N LYS A 186 6.69 13.22 11.34
CA LYS A 186 6.48 11.82 11.72
C LYS A 186 5.25 11.62 12.63
N ASN A 187 5.07 12.49 13.62
CA ASN A 187 3.96 12.42 14.58
C ASN A 187 3.11 13.70 14.60
N HIS A 188 3.28 14.62 13.65
CA HIS A 188 2.60 15.91 13.69
C HIS A 188 2.21 16.33 12.28
N LEU A 189 0.98 16.79 12.11
CA LEU A 189 0.50 17.29 10.84
C LEU A 189 0.01 18.72 11.02
N LYS A 190 0.53 19.61 10.17
CA LYS A 190 0.05 20.99 10.10
C LYS A 190 -0.31 21.33 8.67
N VAL A 191 -1.57 21.68 8.45
CA VAL A 191 -2.13 22.06 7.16
C VAL A 191 -2.84 23.39 7.31
N GLY A 192 -2.49 24.35 6.48
CA GLY A 192 -3.12 25.66 6.48
C GLY A 192 -2.87 26.44 5.20
N LEU A 193 -3.46 27.63 5.14
CA LEU A 193 -3.20 28.60 4.08
C LEU A 193 -2.29 29.70 4.60
N LYS A 194 -1.40 30.19 3.75
CA LYS A 194 -0.44 31.24 4.08
C LYS A 194 -1.17 32.52 4.47
N GLY A 195 -1.02 32.94 5.73
CA GLY A 195 -1.67 34.13 6.29
C GLY A 195 -3.05 33.87 6.93
N GLN A 196 -3.51 32.62 6.97
CA GLN A 196 -4.74 32.18 7.66
C GLN A 196 -4.37 31.27 8.84
N PRO A 197 -5.26 31.11 9.84
CA PRO A 197 -5.06 30.09 10.87
C PRO A 197 -4.97 28.68 10.25
N PRO A 198 -4.11 27.79 10.78
CA PRO A 198 -4.04 26.40 10.33
C PRO A 198 -5.40 25.71 10.41
N ILE A 199 -5.77 25.00 9.34
CA ILE A 199 -7.01 24.23 9.27
C ILE A 199 -6.87 22.97 10.14
N ILE A 200 -5.70 22.34 10.07
CA ILE A 200 -5.31 21.18 10.86
C ILE A 200 -3.98 21.51 11.52
N ASP A 201 -3.91 21.41 12.84
CA ASP A 201 -2.66 21.49 13.59
C ASP A 201 -2.76 20.58 14.79
N GLY A 202 -2.12 19.41 14.72
CA GLY A 202 -2.24 18.43 15.77
C GLY A 202 -1.30 17.26 15.64
N GLU A 203 -1.20 16.50 16.73
CA GLU A 203 -0.41 15.30 16.80
C GLU A 203 -1.14 14.15 16.10
N LEU A 204 -0.46 13.45 15.19
CA LEU A 204 -1.01 12.29 14.49
C LEU A 204 -1.29 11.15 15.48
N TYR A 205 -2.31 10.34 15.19
CA TYR A 205 -2.64 9.16 16.01
C TYR A 205 -1.46 8.20 16.12
N LYS A 206 -0.80 7.90 14.99
CA LYS A 206 0.37 7.03 14.90
C LYS A 206 1.43 7.62 13.96
N PRO A 207 2.69 7.15 14.05
CA PRO A 207 3.76 7.64 13.19
C PRO A 207 3.49 7.36 11.70
N VAL A 208 3.82 8.33 10.86
CA VAL A 208 3.79 8.23 9.40
C VAL A 208 5.19 8.28 8.81
N LYS A 209 5.34 7.72 7.61
CA LYS A 209 6.54 7.86 6.80
C LYS A 209 6.46 9.17 6.03
N VAL A 210 7.18 10.18 6.53
CA VAL A 210 7.14 11.53 5.94
C VAL A 210 7.66 11.51 4.50
N ASP A 211 8.70 10.72 4.21
CA ASP A 211 9.31 10.65 2.88
C ASP A 211 8.38 10.07 1.79
N ASP A 212 7.42 9.22 2.20
CA ASP A 212 6.43 8.61 1.30
C ASP A 212 5.10 9.39 1.30
N SER A 213 4.97 10.43 2.14
CA SER A 213 3.76 11.23 2.26
C SER A 213 3.86 12.48 1.39
N PHE A 214 2.79 12.81 0.66
CA PHE A 214 2.76 13.98 -0.21
C PHE A 214 1.39 14.64 -0.20
N TRP A 215 1.33 15.87 -0.68
CA TRP A 215 0.09 16.62 -0.83
C TRP A 215 -0.02 17.18 -2.24
N SER A 216 -1.24 17.28 -2.74
CA SER A 216 -1.58 17.80 -4.05
C SER A 216 -2.83 18.66 -3.95
N ILE A 217 -2.90 19.72 -4.75
CA ILE A 217 -4.10 20.55 -4.85
C ILE A 217 -4.84 20.21 -6.14
N GLU A 218 -6.13 19.94 -6.03
CA GLU A 218 -7.04 19.61 -7.13
C GLU A 218 -7.86 20.86 -7.48
N ASP A 219 -7.71 21.31 -8.73
CA ASP A 219 -8.41 22.45 -9.35
C ASP A 219 -8.39 23.78 -8.57
N GLY A 220 -7.52 23.90 -7.56
CA GLY A 220 -7.49 25.04 -6.65
C GLY A 220 -8.72 25.16 -5.75
N LYS A 221 -9.43 24.03 -5.51
CA LYS A 221 -10.65 23.95 -4.69
C LYS A 221 -10.56 22.91 -3.56
N SER A 222 -9.76 21.87 -3.74
CA SER A 222 -9.59 20.81 -2.73
C SER A 222 -8.11 20.47 -2.57
N LEU A 223 -7.63 20.46 -1.33
CA LEU A 223 -6.29 20.02 -0.99
C LEU A 223 -6.35 18.55 -0.53
N ASN A 224 -5.65 17.69 -1.25
CA ASN A 224 -5.53 16.28 -0.93
C ASN A 224 -4.16 15.99 -0.31
N ILE A 225 -4.13 15.40 0.88
CA ILE A 225 -2.92 14.97 1.58
C ILE A 225 -2.95 13.46 1.72
N LEU A 226 -1.92 12.80 1.18
CA LEU A 226 -1.72 11.37 1.32
C LEU A 226 -0.61 11.11 2.34
N LEU A 227 -0.96 10.43 3.42
CA LEU A 227 -0.07 10.02 4.49
C LEU A 227 0.16 8.51 4.43
N THR A 228 1.42 8.10 4.32
CA THR A 228 1.79 6.69 4.40
C THR A 228 2.01 6.28 5.84
N LYS A 229 1.21 5.34 6.34
CA LYS A 229 1.34 4.83 7.71
C LYS A 229 2.67 4.13 7.88
N HIS A 230 3.31 4.32 9.04
CA HIS A 230 4.49 3.52 9.37
C HIS A 230 4.13 2.04 9.56
N ASN A 231 3.00 1.78 10.23
CA ASN A 231 2.41 0.46 10.39
C ASN A 231 1.25 0.28 9.42
N GLN A 232 1.44 -0.56 8.39
CA GLN A 232 0.49 -0.74 7.29
C GLN A 232 -0.59 -1.80 7.57
N MET A 233 -0.58 -2.40 8.75
CA MET A 233 -1.58 -3.40 9.17
C MET A 233 -2.53 -2.84 10.25
N GLU A 234 -2.53 -1.52 10.45
CA GLU A 234 -3.26 -0.87 11.53
C GLU A 234 -4.29 0.14 10.99
N TRP A 235 -5.54 -0.08 11.37
CA TRP A 235 -6.62 0.86 11.15
C TRP A 235 -6.56 1.98 12.18
N TRP A 236 -6.61 3.22 11.70
CA TRP A 236 -6.58 4.38 12.57
C TRP A 236 -7.99 4.72 13.01
N LYS A 237 -8.16 5.06 14.29
CA LYS A 237 -9.44 5.55 14.81
C LYS A 237 -9.62 7.02 14.52
N SER A 238 -8.55 7.81 14.50
CA SER A 238 -8.57 9.21 14.11
C SER A 238 -7.29 9.59 13.36
N VAL A 239 -7.32 10.71 12.64
CA VAL A 239 -6.11 11.29 12.01
C VAL A 239 -5.27 12.00 13.07
N ILE A 240 -5.92 12.87 13.84
CA ILE A 240 -5.33 13.68 14.90
C ILE A 240 -5.80 13.14 16.26
N LYS A 241 -4.90 13.13 17.25
CA LYS A 241 -5.27 12.79 18.63
C LYS A 241 -6.23 13.83 19.20
N GLY A 242 -7.39 13.38 19.66
CA GLY A 242 -8.44 14.25 20.21
C GLY A 242 -9.54 14.66 19.23
N ASP A 243 -9.39 14.35 17.93
CA ASP A 243 -10.47 14.47 16.96
C ASP A 243 -11.46 13.29 17.08
N PRO A 244 -12.70 13.45 16.58
CA PRO A 244 -13.71 12.38 16.58
C PRO A 244 -13.16 11.06 16.04
N GLU A 245 -13.35 9.99 16.81
CA GLU A 245 -12.88 8.65 16.46
C GLU A 245 -13.90 7.86 15.63
N VAL A 246 -13.41 7.16 14.61
CA VAL A 246 -14.09 6.11 13.87
C VAL A 246 -14.19 4.86 14.73
N ASP A 247 -15.40 4.30 14.81
CA ASP A 247 -15.63 2.97 15.37
C ASP A 247 -15.22 1.89 14.36
N THR A 248 -13.95 1.47 14.44
CA THR A 248 -13.38 0.45 13.54
C THR A 248 -14.05 -0.92 13.70
N GLN A 249 -14.71 -1.20 14.83
CA GLN A 249 -15.39 -2.48 15.05
C GLN A 249 -16.72 -2.56 14.28
N LYS A 250 -17.43 -1.44 14.12
CA LYS A 250 -18.68 -1.41 13.32
C LYS A 250 -18.45 -1.57 11.81
N MET A 251 -17.23 -1.36 11.33
CA MET A 251 -16.92 -1.50 9.90
C MET A 251 -16.63 -2.94 9.46
N GLY A 252 -16.58 -3.90 10.38
CA GLY A 252 -16.27 -5.30 10.04
C GLY A 252 -14.89 -5.47 9.41
N LEU A 253 -13.99 -4.51 9.60
CA LEU A 253 -12.64 -4.56 9.06
C LEU A 253 -11.83 -5.54 9.91
N PRO A 254 -11.16 -6.54 9.30
CA PRO A 254 -10.41 -7.52 10.04
C PRO A 254 -9.31 -6.78 10.81
N THR A 255 -9.31 -7.00 12.12
CA THR A 255 -8.24 -6.54 13.01
C THR A 255 -6.91 -7.18 12.58
N SER A 256 -5.80 -6.60 13.01
CA SER A 256 -4.47 -7.17 12.75
C SER A 256 -4.39 -8.66 13.12
N ASP A 257 -5.06 -9.06 14.21
CA ASP A 257 -5.11 -10.45 14.68
C ASP A 257 -5.98 -11.34 13.78
N GLU A 258 -7.12 -10.83 13.29
CA GLU A 258 -7.98 -11.56 12.36
C GLU A 258 -7.33 -11.73 10.99
N MET A 259 -6.61 -10.73 10.49
CA MET A 259 -5.84 -10.86 9.25
C MET A 259 -4.71 -11.88 9.39
N GLN A 260 -4.00 -11.87 10.52
CA GLN A 260 -2.98 -12.89 10.77
C GLN A 260 -3.58 -14.29 10.82
N LYS A 261 -4.72 -14.46 11.51
CA LYS A 261 -5.46 -15.73 11.51
C LYS A 261 -5.88 -16.15 10.09
N GLN A 262 -6.37 -15.22 9.26
CA GLN A 262 -6.77 -15.49 7.88
C GLN A 262 -5.59 -15.86 6.98
N GLU A 263 -4.44 -15.19 7.11
CA GLU A 263 -3.23 -15.52 6.37
C GLU A 263 -2.66 -16.89 6.77
N ILE A 264 -2.63 -17.19 8.07
CA ILE A 264 -2.23 -18.50 8.59
C ILE A 264 -3.19 -19.59 8.08
N LEU A 265 -4.50 -19.34 8.14
CA LEU A 265 -5.50 -20.28 7.65
C LEU A 265 -5.38 -20.49 6.15
N LYS A 266 -5.20 -19.41 5.37
CA LYS A 266 -5.01 -19.49 3.92
C LYS A 266 -3.77 -20.27 3.54
N LYS A 267 -2.66 -20.07 4.27
CA LYS A 267 -1.43 -20.86 4.09
C LYS A 267 -1.65 -22.33 4.44
N PHE A 268 -2.38 -22.61 5.52
CA PHE A 268 -2.73 -23.97 5.93
C PHE A 268 -3.63 -24.67 4.90
N MET A 269 -4.61 -23.96 4.33
CA MET A 269 -5.47 -24.46 3.25
C MET A 269 -4.69 -24.72 1.96
N ALA A 270 -3.69 -23.89 1.66
CA ALA A 270 -2.84 -24.07 0.47
C ALA A 270 -1.87 -25.25 0.61
N GLU A 271 -1.36 -25.50 1.82
CA GLU A 271 -0.48 -26.64 2.12
C GLU A 271 -1.25 -27.97 2.28
N HIS A 272 -2.54 -27.90 2.60
CA HIS A 272 -3.42 -29.06 2.76
C HIS A 272 -4.71 -28.95 1.91
N PRO A 273 -4.59 -29.02 0.57
CA PRO A 273 -5.74 -28.89 -0.34
C PRO A 273 -6.76 -30.04 -0.23
N GLU A 274 -6.44 -31.14 0.46
CA GLU A 274 -7.37 -32.23 0.78
C GLU A 274 -8.26 -31.95 2.00
N MET A 275 -7.94 -30.95 2.84
CA MET A 275 -8.79 -30.58 3.98
C MET A 275 -9.89 -29.60 3.54
N ASP A 276 -11.15 -30.01 3.69
CA ASP A 276 -12.32 -29.16 3.45
C ASP A 276 -12.67 -28.35 4.70
N PHE A 277 -12.49 -27.02 4.61
CA PHE A 277 -12.81 -26.07 5.69
C PHE A 277 -14.15 -25.36 5.49
N SER A 278 -15.01 -25.82 4.58
CA SER A 278 -16.34 -25.23 4.33
C SER A 278 -17.24 -25.22 5.57
N GLY A 279 -16.95 -26.04 6.60
CA GLY A 279 -17.63 -26.07 7.89
C GLY A 279 -16.93 -25.36 9.06
N ALA A 280 -15.78 -24.72 8.85
CA ALA A 280 -15.00 -24.11 9.93
C ALA A 280 -15.61 -22.79 10.40
N LYS A 281 -16.05 -22.71 11.67
CA LYS A 281 -16.41 -21.45 12.32
C LYS A 281 -15.14 -20.79 12.84
N ILE A 282 -14.72 -19.72 12.19
CA ILE A 282 -13.72 -18.79 12.72
C ILE A 282 -14.44 -17.98 13.81
N ALA A 283 -14.10 -18.27 15.06
CA ALA A 283 -14.53 -17.52 16.24
C ALA A 283 -13.36 -16.73 16.83
#